data_AF-A0A4R5FNJ6-F1
#
_entry.id   AF-A0A4R5FNJ6-F1
#
_cell.length_a   1.000
_cell.length_b   1.000
_cell.length_c   1.000
_cell.angle_alpha   90.00
_cell.angle_beta   90.00
_cell.angle_gamma   90.00
#
_symmetry.space_group_name_H-M   'P 1'
#
loop_
_entity.id
_entity.type
_entity.pdbx_description
1 polymer ?
#
loop_
_entity_poly.entity_id
_entity_poly.type
_entity_poly.pdbx_seq_one_letter_code
_entity_poly.pdbx_strand_id
1 'polypeptide(L)'
;MGLQELKQKIQLQLDLADERVLRIVSSVFDNYLNEIVSYDTKGNTLTLSEYNNKVEEGLEDIKHNRVISQENLIEEMKTWKNE
;
A
#
# COMPACT_ATOMS: atom_id res chain seq x y z
N MET A 1 6.99 -4.96 -25.87
CA MET A 1 6.03 -5.97 -25.38
C MET A 1 4.93 -5.25 -24.65
N GLY A 2 3.67 -5.51 -25.02
CA GLY A 2 2.52 -5.02 -24.26
C GLY A 2 2.35 -5.78 -22.94
N LEU A 3 1.56 -5.23 -22.02
CA LEU A 3 1.26 -5.83 -20.70
C LEU A 3 0.76 -7.28 -20.82
N GLN A 4 -0.06 -7.54 -21.83
CA GLN A 4 -0.68 -8.85 -22.06
C GLN A 4 0.34 -9.90 -22.52
N GLU A 5 1.24 -9.52 -23.43
CA GLU A 5 2.34 -10.38 -23.91
C GLU A 5 3.34 -10.69 -22.79
N LEU A 6 3.62 -9.71 -21.93
CA LEU A 6 4.50 -9.89 -20.78
C LEU A 6 3.91 -10.90 -19.79
N LYS A 7 2.61 -10.78 -19.49
CA LYS A 7 1.90 -11.69 -18.59
C LYS A 7 1.93 -13.14 -19.10
N GLN A 8 1.65 -13.35 -20.39
CA GLN A 8 1.68 -14.67 -21.02
C GLN A 8 3.08 -15.29 -20.99
N LYS A 9 4.12 -14.49 -21.29
CA LYS A 9 5.50 -14.96 -21.24
C LYS A 9 5.91 -15.42 -19.83
N ILE A 10 5.57 -14.65 -18.80
CA ILE A 10 5.88 -15.00 -17.41
C ILE A 10 5.17 -16.29 -17.00
N GLN A 11 3.89 -16.45 -17.36
CA GLN A 11 3.14 -17.69 -17.08
C GLN A 11 3.83 -18.93 -17.69
N LEU A 12 4.21 -18.85 -18.97
CA LEU A 12 4.90 -19.95 -19.64
C LEU A 12 6.26 -20.26 -18.99
N GLN A 13 6.99 -19.23 -18.55
CA GLN A 13 8.26 -19.39 -17.85
C GLN A 13 8.09 -20.05 -16.48
N LEU A 14 6.99 -19.79 -15.78
CA LEU A 14 6.67 -20.41 -14.50
C LEU A 14 6.24 -21.86 -14.65
N ASP A 15 5.47 -22.21 -15.68
CA ASP A 15 5.04 -23.58 -15.94
C ASP A 15 6.22 -24.53 -16.23
N LEU A 16 7.29 -23.99 -16.81
CA LEU A 16 8.51 -24.73 -17.14
C LEU A 16 9.62 -24.58 -16.08
N ALA A 17 9.40 -23.76 -15.04
CA ALA A 17 10.41 -23.46 -14.03
C ALA A 17 10.62 -24.63 -13.06
N ASP A 18 11.87 -24.78 -12.61
CA ASP A 18 12.18 -25.69 -11.51
C ASP A 18 11.77 -25.10 -10.16
N GLU A 19 11.73 -25.96 -9.13
CA GLU A 19 11.36 -25.57 -7.77
C GLU A 19 12.22 -24.42 -7.21
N ARG A 20 13.50 -24.33 -7.60
CA ARG A 20 14.40 -23.28 -7.09
C ARG A 20 14.00 -21.92 -7.64
N VAL A 21 13.72 -21.84 -8.94
CA VAL A 21 13.24 -20.61 -9.58
C VAL A 21 11.90 -20.20 -8.99
N LEU A 22 10.96 -21.15 -8.81
CA LEU A 22 9.66 -20.86 -8.20
C LEU A 22 9.79 -20.33 -6.76
N ARG A 23 10.70 -20.89 -5.95
CA ARG A 23 10.98 -20.38 -4.60
C ARG A 23 11.55 -18.96 -4.59
N ILE A 24 12.46 -18.65 -5.52
CA ILE A 24 13.02 -17.31 -5.65
C ILE A 24 11.91 -16.33 -6.04
N VAL A 25 11.12 -16.66 -7.04
CA VAL A 25 10.02 -15.82 -7.51
C VAL A 25 8.99 -15.59 -6.41
N SER A 26 8.61 -16.64 -5.66
CA SER A 26 7.74 -16.51 -4.49
C SER A 26 8.31 -15.53 -3.47
N SER A 27 9.59 -15.68 -3.11
CA SER A 27 10.26 -14.78 -2.17
C SER A 27 10.27 -13.33 -2.68
N VAL A 28 10.49 -13.10 -3.98
CA VAL A 28 10.43 -11.73 -4.54
C VAL A 28 9.03 -11.16 -4.41
N PHE A 29 7.99 -11.93 -4.74
CA PHE A 29 6.61 -11.48 -4.56
C PHE A 29 6.27 -11.23 -3.10
N ASP A 30 6.66 -12.11 -2.18
CA ASP A 30 6.42 -11.95 -0.76
C ASP A 30 7.12 -10.70 -0.21
N ASN A 31 8.36 -10.43 -0.62
CA ASN A 31 9.08 -9.22 -0.21
C ASN A 31 8.49 -7.95 -0.84
N TYR A 32 8.09 -7.99 -2.11
CA TYR A 32 7.51 -6.84 -2.80
C TYR A 32 6.11 -6.51 -2.26
N LEU A 33 5.29 -7.52 -1.97
CA LEU A 33 3.94 -7.34 -1.45
C LEU A 33 3.93 -6.91 0.02
N ASN A 34 4.91 -7.37 0.82
CA ASN A 34 5.03 -7.05 2.24
C ASN A 34 6.11 -6.00 2.51
N GLU A 35 6.55 -5.26 1.49
CA GLU A 35 7.52 -4.18 1.66
C GLU A 35 6.93 -3.10 2.57
N ILE A 36 7.69 -2.74 3.61
CA ILE A 36 7.35 -1.64 4.49
C ILE A 36 7.71 -0.34 3.77
N VAL A 37 6.69 0.47 3.45
CA VAL A 37 6.85 1.70 2.67
C VAL A 37 6.65 2.97 3.49
N SER A 38 6.05 2.88 4.67
CA SER A 38 5.77 4.05 5.51
C SER A 38 5.54 3.66 6.98
N TYR A 39 5.32 4.66 7.82
CA TYR A 39 4.96 4.50 9.23
C TYR A 39 3.73 5.35 9.55
N ASP A 40 2.86 4.86 10.42
CA ASP A 40 1.74 5.65 10.92
C ASP A 40 2.16 6.66 12.01
N THR A 41 1.22 7.48 12.48
CA THR A 41 1.44 8.49 13.53
C THR A 41 1.81 7.89 14.89
N LYS A 42 1.65 6.57 15.09
CA LYS A 42 2.03 5.82 16.28
C LYS A 42 3.36 5.07 16.11
N GLY A 43 3.97 5.13 14.92
CA GLY A 43 5.22 4.45 14.57
C GLY A 43 5.04 3.01 14.10
N ASN A 44 3.83 2.54 13.83
CA ASN A 44 3.61 1.22 13.25
C ASN A 44 3.98 1.22 11.77
N THR A 45 4.62 0.14 11.32
CA THR A 45 5.00 -0.05 9.91
C THR A 45 3.77 -0.23 9.04
N LEU A 46 3.76 0.41 7.87
CA LEU A 46 2.74 0.25 6.85
C LEU A 46 3.32 -0.46 5.63
N THR A 47 2.67 -1.54 5.23
CA THR A 47 2.93 -2.21 3.95
C THR A 47 2.39 -1.36 2.80
N LEU A 48 2.85 -1.63 1.57
CA LEU A 48 2.34 -0.95 0.37
C LEU A 48 0.81 -1.03 0.23
N SER A 49 0.23 -2.18 0.55
CA SER A 49 -1.23 -2.38 0.52
C SER A 49 -1.96 -1.49 1.53
N GLU A 50 -1.48 -1.47 2.78
CA GLU A 50 -2.09 -0.65 3.84
C GLU A 50 -1.95 0.84 3.58
N TYR A 51 -0.80 1.26 3.03
CA TYR A 51 -0.59 2.63 2.60
C TYR A 51 -1.59 3.04 1.52
N ASN A 52 -1.75 2.21 0.48
CA ASN A 52 -2.71 2.49 -0.60
C ASN A 52 -4.14 2.55 -0.08
N ASN A 53 -4.54 1.68 0.85
CA ASN A 53 -5.86 1.73 1.46
C ASN A 53 -6.11 3.04 2.21
N LYS A 54 -5.11 3.55 2.96
CA LYS A 54 -5.23 4.86 3.64
C LYS A 54 -5.33 6.02 2.67
N VAL A 55 -4.61 5.96 1.55
CA VAL A 55 -4.72 6.97 0.48
C VAL A 55 -6.10 6.93 -0.14
N GLU A 56 -6.65 5.74 -0.41
CA GLU A 56 -7.99 5.57 -0.95
C GLU A 56 -9.08 6.09 0.00
N GLU A 57 -8.96 5.79 1.30
CA GLU A 57 -9.83 6.36 2.35
C GLU A 57 -9.81 7.90 2.32
N GLY A 58 -8.63 8.51 2.27
CA GLY A 58 -8.50 9.97 2.16
C GLY A 58 -9.12 10.54 0.88
N LEU A 59 -9.00 9.83 -0.25
CA LEU A 59 -9.66 10.21 -1.50
C LEU A 59 -11.18 10.09 -1.40
N GLU A 60 -11.70 9.07 -0.72
CA GLU A 60 -13.12 8.93 -0.44
C GLU A 60 -13.64 10.02 0.48
N ASP A 61 -12.89 10.41 1.51
CA ASP A 61 -13.25 11.52 2.40
C ASP A 61 -13.38 12.83 1.64
N ILE A 62 -12.43 13.11 0.74
CA ILE A 62 -12.50 14.26 -0.17
C ILE A 62 -13.76 14.17 -1.05
N LYS A 63 -14.04 12.99 -1.63
CA LYS A 63 -15.21 12.77 -2.50
C LYS A 63 -16.54 12.98 -1.77
N HIS A 64 -16.62 12.59 -0.50
CA HIS A 64 -17.80 12.74 0.34
C HIS A 64 -17.82 14.06 1.12
N ASN A 65 -16.91 15.00 0.81
CA ASN A 65 -16.79 16.30 1.45
C ASN A 65 -16.58 16.21 2.98
N ARG A 66 -16.01 15.10 3.46
CA ARG A 66 -15.57 14.89 4.85
C ARG A 66 -14.18 15.51 5.05
N VAL A 67 -14.09 16.81 4.81
CA VAL A 67 -12.85 17.58 4.91
C VAL A 67 -13.02 18.67 5.96
N ILE A 68 -11.94 19.02 6.64
CA ILE A 68 -11.91 20.11 7.60
C ILE A 68 -10.93 21.19 7.13
N SER A 69 -11.21 22.44 7.45
CA SER A 69 -10.25 23.52 7.20
C SER A 69 -9.07 23.41 8.16
N GLN A 70 -7.92 23.94 7.73
CA GLN A 70 -6.71 23.97 8.55
C GLN A 70 -6.95 24.71 9.89
N GLU A 71 -7.74 25.79 9.88
CA GLU A 71 -8.09 26.54 11.09
C GLU A 71 -8.90 25.67 12.08
N ASN A 72 -9.89 24.92 11.58
CA ASN A 72 -10.69 24.03 12.41
C ASN A 72 -9.85 22.87 12.98
N LEU A 73 -8.92 22.32 12.19
CA LEU A 73 -7.99 21.30 12.65
C LEU A 73 -7.10 21.82 13.79
N ILE A 74 -6.59 23.04 13.69
CA ILE A 74 -5.74 23.64 14.74
C ILE A 74 -6.51 23.80 16.06
N GLU A 75 -7.77 24.24 16.01
CA GLU A 75 -8.62 24.31 17.21
C GLU A 75 -8.89 22.92 17.80
N GLU A 76 -9.17 21.93 16.96
CA GLU A 76 -9.40 20.55 17.41
C GLU A 76 -8.14 19.97 18.09
N MET A 77 -6.96 20.17 17.52
CA MET A 77 -5.69 19.72 18.09
C MET A 77 -5.40 20.27 19.49
N LYS A 78 -5.91 21.46 19.83
CA LYS A 78 -5.77 22.02 21.19
C LYS A 78 -6.54 21.20 22.23
N THR A 79 -7.64 20.55 21.83
CA THR A 79 -8.49 19.74 22.71
C THR A 79 -7.90 18.37 23.00
N TRP A 80 -7.04 17.85 22.11
CA TRP A 80 -6.43 16.52 22.23
C TRP A 80 -5.40 16.38 23.37
N LYS A 81 -4.99 17.50 24.00
CA LYS A 81 -4.06 17.50 25.15
C LYS A 81 -4.74 17.32 26.52
N ASN A 82 -6.06 17.24 26.56
CA ASN A 82 -6.84 17.22 27.81
C ASN A 82 -7.39 15.83 28.22
N GLU A 83 -6.89 14.74 27.62
CA GLU A 83 -7.09 13.35 28.09
C GLU A 83 -5.77 12.72 28.53
#